data_AF-A0AAV7TUK7-F1
#
_entry.id   AF-A0AAV7TUK7-F1
#
_cell.length_a   1.000
_cell.length_b   1.000
_cell.length_c   1.000
_cell.angle_alpha   90.00
_cell.angle_beta   90.00
_cell.angle_gamma   90.00
#
_symmetry.space_group_name_H-M   'P 1'
#
loop_
_entity.id
_entity.type
_entity.pdbx_description
1 polymer ?
#
loop_
_entity_poly.entity_id
_entity_poly.type
_entity_poly.pdbx_seq_one_letter_code
_entity_poly.pdbx_strand_id
1 'polypeptide(L)'
;MSRVCAWILLLVFRLRVVPRGCVLKFRSHGRRRVDFSLEVGRRCPCEAVRRSSGRPEGVASISVGVRRFSRRGTSCNFLSFGKMGQKKDLTGSEKSKIVRYLAEGSSTLKIAKLLKRDHRTIKRFIQNSQQGRKKRVEKPRRKITAHELRKVKRAAATMPLATSLAIFQSCNITGVPKSTRCAILRDMAKVRKAERRPPLNKTHKLKRQDWANKYLKTDFSKVLWTDEMRVSLDGPDGWARGWIGKGQRAPVRLRRQQGGGGVLVWAGIIKDELVGPFRVEDGVKLNSQSYCQFLEDTFFKQWYRKKSASFKKNMIFMQDNAPSHASKYSTAWLARKGIKEGNLMTWPPCSPDLNPIENLWSIIKCEIYKEGKQYTSLNSVWEAVVAAARNVDGEQIKTLTESMDGRLLSVLAKKGGYIGHGFLFVLFLNVRNVYL
;
A
#
# COMPACT_ATOMS: atom_id res chain seq x y z
N MET A 1 31.21 7.88 11.81
CA MET A 1 29.88 8.56 11.83
C MET A 1 28.86 7.64 12.49
N SER A 2 28.24 8.06 13.60
CA SER A 2 27.30 7.23 14.37
C SER A 2 25.96 7.03 13.65
N ARG A 3 25.36 5.84 13.80
CA ARG A 3 24.07 5.40 13.22
C ARG A 3 22.89 6.38 13.40
N VAL A 4 22.98 7.31 14.36
CA VAL A 4 22.01 8.37 14.62
C VAL A 4 22.06 9.49 13.55
N CYS A 5 23.26 9.87 13.06
CA CYS A 5 23.40 10.87 12.01
C CYS A 5 22.82 10.39 10.68
N ALA A 6 22.98 9.09 10.37
CA ALA A 6 22.40 8.47 9.17
C ALA A 6 20.87 8.45 9.21
N TRP A 7 20.26 8.25 10.38
CA TRP A 7 18.80 8.27 10.55
C TRP A 7 18.20 9.68 10.46
N ILE A 8 18.92 10.71 10.92
CA ILE A 8 18.45 12.11 10.85
C ILE A 8 18.61 12.68 9.43
N LEU A 9 19.71 12.35 8.72
CA LEU A 9 19.87 12.65 7.29
C LEU A 9 18.74 12.02 6.45
N LEU A 10 18.34 10.79 6.77
CA LEU A 10 17.19 10.10 6.17
C LEU A 10 15.84 10.72 6.53
N LEU A 11 15.71 11.41 7.68
CA LEU A 11 14.47 12.06 8.08
C LEU A 11 14.29 13.42 7.38
N VAL A 12 15.38 14.17 7.19
CA VAL A 12 15.37 15.49 6.55
C VAL A 12 15.22 15.40 5.03
N PHE A 13 15.86 14.42 4.37
CA PHE A 13 15.62 14.16 2.93
C PHE A 13 14.17 13.73 2.63
N ARG A 14 13.48 13.17 3.63
CA ARG A 14 12.12 12.62 3.49
C ARG A 14 11.00 13.63 3.73
N LEU A 15 11.30 14.82 4.25
CA LEU A 15 10.28 15.81 4.59
C LEU A 15 10.17 17.00 3.61
N ARG A 16 11.14 17.30 2.73
CA ARG A 16 11.04 18.39 1.71
C ARG A 16 10.24 19.64 2.17
N VAL A 17 10.47 20.15 3.37
CA VAL A 17 9.93 21.45 3.81
C VAL A 17 11.08 22.43 4.02
N VAL A 18 11.73 22.81 2.93
CA VAL A 18 12.50 24.06 2.89
C VAL A 18 11.89 24.89 1.76
N PRO A 19 11.18 25.99 2.07
CA PRO A 19 10.60 26.86 1.06
C PRO A 19 11.70 27.37 0.10
N ARG A 20 11.36 27.55 -1.19
CA ARG A 20 12.29 28.15 -2.17
C ARG A 20 12.78 29.51 -1.66
N GLY A 21 14.09 29.68 -1.51
CA GLY A 21 14.73 30.92 -1.03
C GLY A 21 15.27 30.89 0.41
N CYS A 22 15.12 29.79 1.16
CA CYS A 22 15.71 29.63 2.49
C CYS A 22 16.94 28.70 2.48
N VAL A 23 17.96 29.04 3.26
CA VAL A 23 19.19 28.23 3.43
C VAL A 23 19.25 27.67 4.86
N LEU A 24 19.38 26.35 4.98
CA LEU A 24 19.49 25.66 6.26
C LEU A 24 20.98 25.48 6.60
N LYS A 25 21.46 26.08 7.70
CA LYS A 25 22.83 25.92 8.19
C LYS A 25 22.89 24.95 9.37
N PHE A 26 23.97 24.16 9.42
CA PHE A 26 24.23 23.17 10.46
C PHE A 26 25.43 23.58 11.31
N ARG A 27 25.30 23.54 12.64
CA ARG A 27 26.45 23.70 13.56
C ARG A 27 26.47 22.54 14.55
N SER A 28 27.52 21.72 14.46
CA SER A 28 27.73 20.54 15.30
C SER A 28 28.54 20.91 16.54
N HIS A 29 28.04 20.58 17.72
CA HIS A 29 28.76 20.73 18.99
C HIS A 29 28.99 19.33 19.60
N GLY A 30 29.92 18.59 19.00
CA GLY A 30 30.35 17.27 19.48
C GLY A 30 29.31 16.14 19.29
N ARG A 31 29.56 14.98 19.91
CA ARG A 31 28.86 13.71 19.62
C ARG A 31 27.38 13.66 20.00
N ARG A 32 26.81 14.69 20.64
CA ARG A 32 25.46 14.64 21.22
C ARG A 32 24.52 15.81 20.88
N ARG A 33 24.99 16.87 20.20
CA ARG A 33 24.15 18.04 19.91
C ARG A 33 24.43 18.65 18.54
N VAL A 34 23.37 18.85 17.75
CA VAL A 34 23.39 19.56 16.48
C VAL A 34 22.29 20.60 16.53
N ASP A 35 22.65 21.86 16.32
CA ASP A 35 21.70 22.97 16.27
C ASP A 35 21.38 23.30 14.80
N PHE A 36 20.13 23.70 14.58
CA PHE A 36 19.58 24.04 13.26
C PHE A 36 19.22 25.53 13.23
N SER A 37 19.61 26.23 12.17
CA SER A 37 19.19 27.61 11.94
C SER A 37 18.78 27.77 10.48
N LEU A 38 17.65 28.47 10.26
CA LEU A 38 17.08 28.71 8.95
C LEU A 38 17.24 30.20 8.62
N GLU A 39 18.07 30.53 7.63
CA GLU A 39 18.21 31.89 7.11
C GLU A 39 17.27 32.08 5.92
N VAL A 40 16.49 33.17 5.93
CA VAL A 40 15.54 33.52 4.87
C VAL A 40 16.23 34.49 3.91
N GLY A 41 16.36 34.13 2.63
CA GLY A 41 16.94 35.00 1.60
C GLY A 41 15.95 36.05 1.09
N ARG A 42 16.48 37.14 0.50
CA ARG A 42 15.76 38.36 0.04
C ARG A 42 14.68 38.16 -1.06
N ARG A 43 14.29 36.93 -1.37
CA ARG A 43 13.24 36.58 -2.35
C ARG A 43 12.35 35.44 -1.83
N CYS A 44 12.02 35.43 -0.54
CA CYS A 44 11.05 34.48 0.02
C CYS A 44 9.64 35.09 0.01
N PRO A 45 8.59 34.37 -0.46
CA PRO A 45 7.19 34.83 -0.40
C PRO A 45 6.69 35.11 1.02
N CYS A 46 7.39 34.58 2.03
CA CYS A 46 7.11 34.74 3.44
C CYS A 46 7.34 36.17 3.98
N GLU A 47 7.97 37.05 3.20
CA GLU A 47 8.22 38.46 3.54
C GLU A 47 6.93 39.30 3.51
N ALA A 48 5.92 38.89 2.74
CA ALA A 48 4.63 39.58 2.65
C ALA A 48 3.79 39.49 3.96
N VAL A 49 4.04 38.49 4.81
CA VAL A 49 3.30 38.30 6.08
C VAL A 49 3.90 39.13 7.22
N ARG A 50 5.10 39.70 7.06
CA ARG A 50 5.76 40.49 8.12
C ARG A 50 5.40 41.98 8.12
N ARG A 51 4.90 42.54 7.02
CA ARG A 51 4.61 43.99 6.94
C ARG A 51 3.40 44.45 7.79
N SER A 52 2.64 43.55 8.40
CA SER A 52 1.44 43.88 9.19
C SER A 52 1.60 43.84 10.72
N SER A 53 2.79 43.57 11.28
CA SER A 53 2.93 43.32 12.73
C SER A 53 4.03 44.07 13.49
N GLY A 54 4.70 45.05 12.88
CA GLY A 54 5.47 46.09 13.60
C GLY A 54 6.41 45.61 14.73
N ARG A 55 7.32 44.67 14.48
CA ARG A 55 8.40 44.31 15.44
C ARG A 55 9.78 44.31 14.77
N PRO A 56 10.85 44.74 15.49
CA PRO A 56 12.17 44.90 14.90
C PRO A 56 12.93 43.58 14.75
N GLU A 57 13.95 43.63 13.90
CA GLU A 57 14.75 42.53 13.39
C GLU A 57 15.41 41.70 14.52
N GLY A 58 15.15 40.40 14.54
CA GLY A 58 15.76 39.47 15.48
C GLY A 58 15.65 38.01 15.01
N VAL A 59 16.77 37.32 15.05
CA VAL A 59 16.97 35.92 14.63
C VAL A 59 16.01 34.99 15.37
N ALA A 60 15.17 34.25 14.64
CA ALA A 60 14.28 33.25 15.24
C ALA A 60 15.04 31.93 15.45
N SER A 61 15.66 31.75 16.62
CA SER A 61 16.26 30.48 17.05
C SER A 61 15.21 29.54 17.64
N ILE A 62 14.87 28.45 16.94
CA ILE A 62 13.98 27.39 17.44
C ILE A 62 14.83 26.32 18.14
N SER A 63 14.75 26.25 19.46
CA SER A 63 15.37 25.18 20.26
C SER A 63 14.38 24.04 20.48
N VAL A 64 14.58 22.87 19.85
CA VAL A 64 13.73 21.69 20.10
C VAL A 64 14.32 20.86 21.24
N GLY A 65 13.81 21.05 22.45
CA GLY A 65 14.08 20.18 23.60
C GLY A 65 13.17 18.96 23.60
N VAL A 66 13.72 17.74 23.60
CA VAL A 66 12.95 16.50 23.75
C VAL A 66 12.50 16.37 25.21
N ARG A 67 11.30 16.86 25.54
CA ARG A 67 10.59 16.52 26.78
C ARG A 67 9.63 15.36 26.55
N ARG A 68 9.73 14.34 27.41
CA ARG A 68 8.76 13.24 27.59
C ARG A 68 7.36 13.84 27.82
N PHE A 69 6.44 13.64 26.89
CA PHE A 69 5.04 14.02 27.06
C PHE A 69 4.26 12.88 27.73
N SER A 70 3.75 13.15 28.93
CA SER A 70 2.78 12.32 29.62
C SER A 70 1.38 12.59 29.05
N ARG A 71 0.55 11.54 29.01
CA ARG A 71 -0.83 11.60 28.50
C ARG A 71 -1.73 12.36 29.48
N ARG A 72 -2.06 13.61 29.17
CA ARG A 72 -3.34 14.27 29.49
C ARG A 72 -3.86 14.75 28.12
N GLY A 73 -4.97 14.26 27.58
CA GLY A 73 -6.30 14.35 28.18
C GLY A 73 -6.98 15.60 27.62
N THR A 74 -7.18 15.68 26.31
CA THR A 74 -7.99 16.72 25.66
C THR A 74 -9.23 16.07 25.04
N SER A 75 -10.34 16.48 25.63
CA SER A 75 -11.72 16.29 25.20
C SER A 75 -11.88 16.64 23.72
N CYS A 76 -12.33 15.67 22.92
CA CYS A 76 -12.90 15.92 21.61
C CYS A 76 -14.39 15.61 21.73
N ASN A 77 -15.21 16.65 21.56
CA ASN A 77 -16.67 16.56 21.60
C ASN A 77 -17.16 15.58 20.53
N PHE A 78 -17.48 14.36 20.98
CA PHE A 78 -18.22 13.39 20.21
C PHE A 78 -19.67 13.88 20.14
N LEU A 79 -20.09 14.34 18.96
CA LEU A 79 -21.51 14.40 18.63
C LEU A 79 -22.07 12.99 18.82
N SER A 80 -22.89 12.85 19.85
CA SER A 80 -23.47 11.59 20.28
C SER A 80 -24.44 11.11 19.21
N PHE A 81 -24.02 10.10 18.43
CA PHE A 81 -24.98 9.23 17.77
C PHE A 81 -25.93 8.68 18.85
N GLY A 82 -27.23 8.92 18.64
CA GLY A 82 -28.30 8.53 19.54
C GLY A 82 -28.12 7.08 19.97
N LYS A 83 -27.76 6.89 21.25
CA LYS A 83 -27.97 5.61 21.91
C LYS A 83 -29.44 5.27 21.72
N MET A 84 -29.75 4.15 21.06
CA MET A 84 -31.03 3.48 21.25
C MET A 84 -31.35 3.52 22.75
N GLY A 85 -32.46 4.17 23.09
CA GLY A 85 -32.69 4.73 24.42
C GLY A 85 -32.39 3.76 25.54
N GLN A 86 -31.25 3.96 26.22
CA GLN A 86 -31.14 3.50 27.58
C GLN A 86 -32.20 4.28 28.35
N LYS A 87 -33.34 3.62 28.66
CA LYS A 87 -34.37 4.20 29.53
C LYS A 87 -33.63 4.75 30.77
N LYS A 88 -33.76 6.05 31.03
CA LYS A 88 -33.08 6.71 32.16
C LYS A 88 -33.40 5.93 33.44
N ASP A 89 -32.37 5.52 34.18
CA ASP A 89 -32.56 4.86 35.47
C ASP A 89 -33.36 5.78 36.42
N LEU A 90 -34.00 5.19 37.43
CA LEU A 90 -34.64 5.94 38.50
C LEU A 90 -33.57 6.68 39.30
N THR A 91 -33.77 7.99 39.50
CA THR A 91 -32.93 8.84 40.35
C THR A 91 -33.08 8.46 41.83
N GLY A 92 -32.12 8.86 42.68
CA GLY A 92 -32.19 8.60 44.13
C GLY A 92 -33.45 9.21 44.78
N SER A 93 -33.87 10.38 44.32
CA SER A 93 -35.11 11.03 44.77
C SER A 93 -36.36 10.25 44.34
N GLU A 94 -36.44 9.81 43.07
CA GLU A 94 -37.56 8.98 42.60
C GLU A 94 -37.64 7.65 43.36
N LYS A 95 -36.51 7.00 43.64
CA LYS A 95 -36.47 5.77 44.45
C LYS A 95 -37.02 5.99 45.85
N SER A 96 -36.65 7.10 46.49
CA SER A 96 -37.12 7.45 47.84
C SER A 96 -38.63 7.72 47.85
N LYS A 97 -39.13 8.41 46.82
CA LYS A 97 -40.58 8.64 46.64
C LYS A 97 -41.34 7.34 46.42
N ILE A 98 -40.79 6.40 45.64
CA ILE A 98 -41.42 5.07 45.44
C ILE A 98 -41.55 4.33 46.77
N VAL A 99 -40.50 4.30 47.59
CA VAL A 99 -40.52 3.65 48.91
C VAL A 99 -41.57 4.30 49.82
N ARG A 100 -41.61 5.64 49.87
CA ARG A 100 -42.60 6.39 50.66
C ARG A 100 -44.04 6.09 50.23
N TYR A 101 -44.34 6.19 48.93
CA TYR A 101 -45.70 5.95 48.43
C TYR A 101 -46.15 4.50 48.60
N LEU A 102 -45.22 3.54 48.59
CA LEU A 102 -45.53 2.14 48.92
C LEU A 102 -45.88 1.97 50.40
N ALA A 103 -45.16 2.65 51.30
CA ALA A 103 -45.46 2.63 52.74
C ALA A 103 -46.83 3.27 53.04
N GLU A 104 -47.22 4.29 52.27
CA GLU A 104 -48.54 4.92 52.29
C GLU A 104 -49.65 4.07 51.61
N GLY A 105 -49.36 2.81 51.23
CA GLY A 105 -50.34 1.87 50.66
C GLY A 105 -50.74 2.12 49.20
N SER A 106 -50.03 2.98 48.47
CA SER A 106 -50.37 3.29 47.07
C SER A 106 -50.01 2.14 46.13
N SER A 107 -50.89 1.86 45.17
CA SER A 107 -50.66 0.82 44.17
C SER A 107 -49.51 1.18 43.21
N THR A 108 -48.79 0.17 42.72
CA THR A 108 -47.65 0.35 41.81
C THR A 108 -48.01 1.08 40.51
N LEU A 109 -49.25 0.92 40.02
CA LEU A 109 -49.78 1.65 38.87
C LEU A 109 -50.01 3.14 39.19
N LYS A 110 -50.52 3.46 40.39
CA LYS A 110 -50.70 4.84 40.85
C LYS A 110 -49.36 5.55 40.98
N ILE A 111 -48.35 4.87 41.54
CA ILE A 111 -46.98 5.38 41.66
C ILE A 111 -46.33 5.64 40.29
N ALA A 112 -46.53 4.73 39.33
CA ALA A 112 -46.03 4.87 37.96
C ALA A 112 -46.59 6.13 37.28
N LYS A 113 -47.90 6.38 37.43
CA LYS A 113 -48.57 7.59 36.93
C LYS A 113 -48.04 8.86 37.60
N LEU A 114 -47.92 8.86 38.93
CA LEU A 114 -47.43 10.02 39.71
C LEU A 114 -45.99 10.41 39.34
N LEU A 115 -45.12 9.43 39.13
CA LEU A 115 -43.72 9.66 38.77
C LEU A 115 -43.49 9.78 37.27
N LYS A 116 -44.54 9.67 36.45
CA LYS A 116 -44.46 9.64 34.97
C LYS A 116 -43.42 8.63 34.46
N ARG A 117 -43.37 7.45 35.10
CA ARG A 117 -42.46 6.35 34.74
C ARG A 117 -43.24 5.13 34.29
N ASP A 118 -42.62 4.36 33.41
CA ASP A 118 -43.16 3.07 32.94
C ASP A 118 -43.38 2.11 34.14
N HIS A 119 -44.57 1.54 34.24
CA HIS A 119 -44.98 0.66 35.36
C HIS A 119 -44.01 -0.51 35.55
N ARG A 120 -43.47 -1.06 34.46
CA ARG A 120 -42.44 -2.12 34.50
C ARG A 120 -41.16 -1.69 35.21
N THR A 121 -40.83 -0.40 35.17
CA THR A 121 -39.64 0.16 35.85
C THR A 121 -39.86 0.20 37.36
N ILE A 122 -41.05 0.59 37.81
CA ILE A 122 -41.44 0.59 39.23
C ILE A 122 -41.49 -0.85 39.75
N LYS A 123 -42.15 -1.76 39.02
CA LYS A 123 -42.23 -3.19 39.39
C LYS A 123 -40.83 -3.83 39.50
N ARG A 124 -39.94 -3.54 38.54
CA ARG A 124 -38.54 -4.00 38.55
C ARG A 124 -37.74 -3.41 39.72
N PHE A 125 -37.98 -2.16 40.10
CA PHE A 125 -37.34 -1.56 41.26
C PHE A 125 -37.73 -2.26 42.56
N ILE A 126 -39.02 -2.56 42.75
CA ILE A 126 -39.54 -3.27 43.93
C ILE A 126 -39.00 -4.71 43.99
N GLN A 127 -38.99 -5.42 42.86
CA GLN A 127 -38.43 -6.77 42.79
C GLN A 127 -36.92 -6.78 43.10
N ASN A 128 -36.18 -5.79 42.60
CA ASN A 128 -34.73 -5.68 42.81
C ASN A 128 -34.35 -5.08 44.17
N SER A 129 -35.22 -4.30 44.82
CA SER A 129 -34.97 -3.78 46.17
C SER A 129 -35.03 -4.89 47.20
N GLN A 130 -35.86 -5.90 46.97
CA GLN A 130 -35.97 -7.12 47.79
C GLN A 130 -34.76 -8.06 47.62
N GLN A 131 -34.14 -8.12 46.43
CA GLN A 131 -33.08 -9.10 46.12
C GLN A 131 -31.66 -8.53 45.98
N GLY A 132 -31.50 -7.20 46.06
CA GLY A 132 -30.24 -6.53 45.77
C GLY A 132 -29.84 -6.66 44.29
N ARG A 133 -29.18 -5.64 43.74
CA ARG A 133 -28.62 -5.75 42.38
C ARG A 133 -27.45 -6.74 42.43
N LYS A 134 -27.59 -7.97 41.92
CA LYS A 134 -26.46 -8.90 41.78
C LYS A 134 -25.35 -8.19 41.00
N LYS A 135 -24.21 -7.91 41.66
CA LYS A 135 -23.01 -7.43 40.97
C LYS A 135 -22.69 -8.44 39.87
N ARG A 136 -22.36 -7.95 38.67
CA ARG A 136 -21.86 -8.82 37.61
C ARG A 136 -20.58 -9.47 38.15
N VAL A 137 -20.64 -10.76 38.45
CA VAL A 137 -19.45 -11.54 38.79
C VAL A 137 -18.62 -11.59 37.50
N GLU A 138 -17.56 -10.79 37.44
CA GLU A 138 -16.59 -10.91 36.36
C GLU A 138 -15.91 -12.26 36.51
N LYS A 139 -16.17 -13.18 35.58
CA LYS A 139 -15.42 -14.43 35.51
C LYS A 139 -13.93 -14.08 35.41
N PRO A 140 -13.05 -14.67 36.23
CA PRO A 140 -11.62 -14.38 36.16
C PRO A 140 -11.13 -14.72 34.75
N ARG A 141 -10.74 -13.71 33.99
CA ARG A 141 -10.10 -13.91 32.68
C ARG A 141 -8.69 -14.44 32.95
N ARG A 142 -8.34 -15.60 32.39
CA ARG A 142 -6.97 -16.13 32.42
C ARG A 142 -6.01 -15.02 32.01
N LYS A 143 -5.16 -14.58 32.94
CA LYS A 143 -4.09 -13.62 32.66
C LYS A 143 -3.00 -14.38 31.93
N ILE A 144 -2.66 -13.93 30.73
CA ILE A 144 -1.56 -14.52 29.96
C ILE A 144 -0.26 -13.96 30.54
N THR A 145 0.63 -14.85 30.92
CA THR A 145 1.92 -14.52 31.54
C THR A 145 2.90 -13.95 30.51
N ALA A 146 3.93 -13.24 30.98
CA ALA A 146 5.00 -12.74 30.11
C ALA A 146 5.73 -13.89 29.37
N HIS A 147 5.84 -15.07 29.98
CA HIS A 147 6.42 -16.26 29.36
C HIS A 147 5.59 -16.76 28.18
N GLU A 148 4.28 -16.87 28.38
CA GLU A 148 3.34 -17.25 27.33
C GLU A 148 3.35 -16.25 26.17
N LEU A 149 3.41 -14.95 26.45
CA LEU A 149 3.55 -13.92 25.41
C LEU A 149 4.82 -14.13 24.57
N ARG A 150 5.96 -14.48 25.19
CA ARG A 150 7.20 -14.80 24.47
C ARG A 150 7.06 -16.06 23.61
N LYS A 151 6.31 -17.06 24.05
CA LYS A 151 6.00 -18.27 23.24
C LYS A 151 5.14 -17.91 22.04
N VAL A 152 4.05 -17.17 22.25
CA VAL A 152 3.15 -16.71 21.19
C VAL A 152 3.90 -15.87 20.15
N LYS A 153 4.79 -14.98 20.58
CA LYS A 153 5.62 -14.17 19.68
C LYS A 153 6.53 -15.04 18.80
N ARG A 154 7.15 -16.08 19.37
CA ARG A 154 7.98 -17.04 18.62
C ARG A 154 7.13 -17.86 17.64
N ALA A 155 6.01 -18.41 18.10
CA ALA A 155 5.09 -19.18 17.26
C ALA A 155 4.52 -18.37 16.10
N ALA A 156 4.20 -17.09 16.32
CA ALA A 156 3.76 -16.19 15.25
C ALA A 156 4.85 -15.91 14.21
N ALA A 157 6.12 -16.00 14.58
CA ALA A 157 7.25 -15.83 13.66
C ALA A 157 7.58 -17.10 12.88
N THR A 158 7.44 -18.29 13.49
CA THR A 158 7.71 -19.58 12.83
C THR A 158 6.56 -20.06 11.96
N MET A 159 5.31 -19.71 12.30
CA MET A 159 4.12 -20.07 11.52
C MET A 159 3.41 -18.82 10.99
N PRO A 160 4.05 -18.06 10.08
CA PRO A 160 3.39 -16.95 9.42
C PRO A 160 2.14 -17.47 8.68
N LEU A 161 1.03 -16.73 8.76
CA LEU A 161 -0.29 -17.06 8.18
C LEU A 161 -1.18 -18.02 8.99
N ALA A 162 -0.68 -18.61 10.08
CA ALA A 162 -1.51 -19.40 10.98
C ALA A 162 -2.64 -18.55 11.61
N THR A 163 -3.78 -19.18 11.88
CA THR A 163 -4.88 -18.50 12.57
C THR A 163 -4.45 -18.13 13.99
N SER A 164 -5.09 -17.11 14.58
CA SER A 164 -4.84 -16.78 15.98
C SER A 164 -5.13 -17.95 16.92
N LEU A 165 -5.87 -18.99 16.49
CA LEU A 165 -6.16 -20.16 17.31
C LEU A 165 -4.99 -21.14 17.25
N ALA A 166 -4.55 -21.47 16.04
CA ALA A 166 -3.41 -22.35 15.81
C ALA A 166 -2.12 -21.83 16.50
N ILE A 167 -1.86 -20.52 16.44
CA ILE A 167 -0.71 -19.91 17.12
C ILE A 167 -0.78 -20.16 18.63
N PHE A 168 -1.93 -19.97 19.26
CA PHE A 168 -2.10 -20.15 20.71
C PHE A 168 -2.08 -21.63 21.11
N GLN A 169 -2.68 -22.49 20.31
CA GLN A 169 -2.67 -23.95 20.52
C GLN A 169 -1.25 -24.52 20.44
N SER A 170 -0.43 -24.07 19.47
CA SER A 170 0.98 -24.49 19.37
C SER A 170 1.83 -24.11 20.60
N CYS A 171 1.37 -23.15 21.40
CA CYS A 171 2.01 -22.73 22.64
C CYS A 171 1.44 -23.44 23.88
N ASN A 172 0.52 -24.39 23.71
CA ASN A 172 -0.30 -25.01 24.75
C ASN A 172 -1.14 -23.99 25.55
N ILE A 173 -1.59 -22.92 24.90
CA ILE A 173 -2.43 -21.88 25.50
C ILE A 173 -3.87 -22.04 24.99
N THR A 174 -4.70 -22.70 25.79
CA THR A 174 -6.13 -22.95 25.50
C THR A 174 -7.06 -22.06 26.33
N GLY A 175 -8.35 -22.01 25.98
CA GLY A 175 -9.37 -21.27 26.74
C GLY A 175 -9.33 -19.75 26.59
N VAL A 176 -8.48 -19.20 25.71
CA VAL A 176 -8.39 -17.75 25.46
C VAL A 176 -9.37 -17.32 24.35
N PRO A 177 -10.29 -16.36 24.62
CA PRO A 177 -11.24 -15.89 23.62
C PRO A 177 -10.55 -15.27 22.38
N LYS A 178 -11.16 -15.42 21.20
CA LYS A 178 -10.67 -14.87 19.92
C LYS A 178 -10.33 -13.38 20.03
N SER A 179 -11.18 -12.59 20.70
CA SER A 179 -10.96 -11.15 20.91
C SER A 179 -9.66 -10.85 21.66
N THR A 180 -9.33 -11.64 22.67
CA THR A 180 -8.10 -11.50 23.47
C THR A 180 -6.89 -11.95 22.67
N ARG A 181 -6.97 -13.10 21.99
CA ARG A 181 -5.89 -13.58 21.09
C ARG A 181 -5.55 -12.55 20.03
N CYS A 182 -6.56 -11.98 19.36
CA CYS A 182 -6.37 -10.96 18.36
C CYS A 182 -5.92 -9.60 18.93
N ALA A 183 -6.26 -9.26 20.18
CA ALA A 183 -5.74 -8.05 20.84
C ALA A 183 -4.24 -8.17 21.11
N ILE A 184 -3.81 -9.31 21.65
CA ILE A 184 -2.41 -9.62 21.93
C ILE A 184 -1.59 -9.65 20.64
N LEU A 185 -2.09 -10.34 19.61
CA LEU A 185 -1.38 -10.39 18.32
C LEU A 185 -1.27 -9.02 17.66
N ARG A 186 -2.25 -8.12 17.83
CA ARG A 186 -2.17 -6.75 17.30
C ARG A 186 -1.09 -5.89 17.97
N ASP A 187 -0.73 -6.20 19.22
CA ASP A 187 0.34 -5.50 19.94
C ASP A 187 1.74 -5.95 19.47
N MET A 188 1.90 -7.25 19.16
CA MET A 188 3.20 -7.83 18.79
C MET A 188 3.43 -8.08 17.30
N ALA A 189 2.38 -8.07 16.48
CA ALA A 189 2.43 -8.42 15.06
C ALA A 189 1.48 -7.56 14.21
N LYS A 190 1.73 -7.54 12.89
CA LYS A 190 0.89 -6.83 11.92
C LYS A 190 0.23 -7.83 10.98
N VAL A 191 -1.08 -7.66 10.77
CA VAL A 191 -1.79 -8.43 9.73
C VAL A 191 -1.35 -7.92 8.37
N ARG A 192 -0.77 -8.81 7.56
CA ARG A 192 -0.34 -8.57 6.19
C ARG A 192 -0.94 -9.64 5.29
N LYS A 193 -1.23 -9.28 4.04
CA LYS A 193 -1.60 -10.25 2.99
C LYS A 193 -0.32 -10.96 2.55
N ALA A 194 -0.38 -12.29 2.39
CA ALA A 194 0.74 -13.04 1.81
C ALA A 194 1.02 -12.56 0.39
N GLU A 195 2.30 -12.38 0.06
CA GLU A 195 2.74 -12.08 -1.30
C GLU A 195 2.59 -13.35 -2.15
N ARG A 196 1.95 -13.25 -3.31
CA ARG A 196 1.82 -14.37 -4.26
C ARG A 196 2.94 -14.25 -5.28
N ARG A 197 3.82 -15.25 -5.36
CA ARG A 197 4.90 -15.36 -6.35
C ARG A 197 5.14 -16.83 -6.70
N PRO A 198 5.60 -17.13 -7.92
CA PRO A 198 6.09 -18.48 -8.24
C PRO A 198 7.22 -18.87 -7.28
N PRO A 199 7.32 -20.15 -6.86
CA PRO A 199 8.43 -20.59 -6.03
C PRO A 199 9.75 -20.58 -6.83
N LEU A 200 10.82 -20.06 -6.23
CA LEU A 200 12.17 -20.15 -6.80
C LEU A 200 12.90 -21.37 -6.23
N ASN A 201 13.26 -22.31 -7.09
CA ASN A 201 14.16 -23.40 -6.74
C ASN A 201 15.64 -22.92 -6.74
N LYS A 202 16.57 -23.79 -6.33
CA LYS A 202 18.01 -23.47 -6.27
C LYS A 202 18.57 -23.10 -7.65
N THR A 203 18.15 -23.80 -8.70
CA THR A 203 18.56 -23.56 -10.09
C THR A 203 18.10 -22.19 -10.61
N HIS A 204 16.87 -21.77 -10.29
CA HIS A 204 16.35 -20.45 -10.66
C HIS A 204 17.18 -19.34 -10.01
N LYS A 205 17.51 -19.50 -8.72
CA LYS A 205 18.34 -18.53 -7.99
C LYS A 205 19.75 -18.44 -8.57
N LEU A 206 20.34 -19.56 -8.98
CA LEU A 206 21.66 -19.56 -9.63
C LEU A 206 21.60 -18.84 -10.97
N LYS A 207 20.67 -19.22 -11.85
CA LYS A 207 20.46 -18.55 -13.15
C LYS A 207 20.21 -17.05 -13.03
N ARG A 208 19.49 -16.61 -11.98
CA ARG A 208 19.29 -15.18 -11.69
C ARG A 208 20.57 -14.48 -11.27
N GLN A 209 21.44 -15.13 -10.51
CA GLN A 209 22.76 -14.57 -10.14
C GLN A 209 23.69 -14.52 -11.35
N ASP A 210 23.75 -15.59 -12.15
CA ASP A 210 24.57 -15.62 -13.36
C ASP A 210 24.14 -14.53 -14.33
N TRP A 211 22.83 -14.36 -14.50
CA TRP A 211 22.27 -13.26 -15.27
C TRP A 211 22.67 -11.89 -14.72
N ALA A 212 22.52 -11.68 -13.40
CA ALA A 212 22.89 -10.41 -12.78
C ALA A 212 24.40 -10.11 -12.94
N ASN A 213 25.27 -11.10 -12.77
CA ASN A 213 26.71 -10.95 -12.99
C ASN A 213 27.03 -10.64 -14.46
N LYS A 214 26.37 -11.34 -15.41
CA LYS A 214 26.55 -11.15 -16.85
C LYS A 214 26.21 -9.73 -17.30
N TYR A 215 25.11 -9.17 -16.80
CA TYR A 215 24.58 -7.86 -17.23
C TYR A 215 24.98 -6.69 -16.31
N LEU A 216 25.83 -6.91 -15.29
CA LEU A 216 26.21 -5.87 -14.32
C LEU A 216 26.92 -4.66 -14.96
N LYS A 217 27.62 -4.87 -16.08
CA LYS A 217 28.35 -3.83 -16.82
C LYS A 217 27.59 -3.35 -18.07
N THR A 218 26.34 -3.77 -18.24
CA THR A 218 25.55 -3.43 -19.41
C THR A 218 25.01 -2.02 -19.30
N ASP A 219 25.09 -1.27 -20.40
CA ASP A 219 24.41 0.01 -20.53
C ASP A 219 22.91 -0.22 -20.77
N PHE A 220 22.13 -0.13 -19.69
CA PHE A 220 20.68 -0.35 -19.73
C PHE A 220 19.90 0.73 -20.50
N SER A 221 20.53 1.85 -20.88
CA SER A 221 19.91 2.85 -21.76
C SER A 221 19.69 2.33 -23.19
N LYS A 222 20.37 1.24 -23.55
CA LYS A 222 20.24 0.55 -24.85
C LYS A 222 19.21 -0.57 -24.82
N VAL A 223 18.71 -0.94 -23.65
CA VAL A 223 17.80 -2.08 -23.50
C VAL A 223 16.35 -1.64 -23.67
N LEU A 224 15.67 -2.24 -24.64
CA LEU A 224 14.23 -2.15 -24.80
C LEU A 224 13.57 -3.24 -23.94
N TRP A 225 12.96 -2.82 -22.84
CA TRP A 225 12.24 -3.68 -21.91
C TRP A 225 10.81 -3.88 -22.40
N THR A 226 10.45 -5.09 -22.82
CA THR A 226 9.10 -5.38 -23.34
C THR A 226 8.35 -6.36 -22.45
N ASP A 227 7.03 -6.30 -22.51
CA ASP A 227 6.12 -7.22 -21.81
C ASP A 227 4.67 -7.06 -22.29
N GLU A 228 3.83 -8.03 -21.93
CA GLU A 228 2.39 -8.00 -22.13
C GLU A 228 1.63 -7.81 -20.81
N MET A 229 0.65 -6.90 -20.82
CA MET A 229 -0.26 -6.69 -19.71
C MET A 229 -1.71 -6.95 -20.13
N ARG A 230 -2.42 -7.78 -19.37
CA ARG A 230 -3.89 -7.86 -19.46
C ARG A 230 -4.57 -6.82 -18.59
N VAL A 231 -5.51 -6.08 -19.18
CA VAL A 231 -6.35 -5.07 -18.53
C VAL A 231 -7.80 -5.57 -18.55
N SER A 232 -8.34 -5.93 -17.39
CA SER A 232 -9.68 -6.50 -17.26
C SER A 232 -10.77 -5.44 -17.19
N LEU A 233 -11.98 -5.78 -17.64
CA LEU A 233 -13.13 -4.90 -17.54
C LEU A 233 -13.58 -4.66 -16.09
N ASP A 234 -13.45 -5.68 -15.23
CA ASP A 234 -13.86 -5.62 -13.81
C ASP A 234 -12.85 -4.89 -12.91
N GLY A 235 -11.61 -4.75 -13.38
CA GLY A 235 -10.46 -4.25 -12.63
C GLY A 235 -9.70 -5.32 -11.84
N PRO A 236 -8.55 -4.96 -11.26
CA PRO A 236 -7.68 -5.90 -10.56
C PRO A 236 -8.26 -6.35 -9.22
N ASP A 237 -8.08 -7.65 -8.93
CA ASP A 237 -8.52 -8.27 -7.69
C ASP A 237 -7.88 -7.62 -6.46
N GLY A 238 -8.72 -6.97 -5.63
CA GLY A 238 -8.31 -6.44 -4.33
C GLY A 238 -8.23 -4.92 -4.21
N TRP A 239 -8.57 -4.19 -5.28
CA TRP A 239 -8.73 -2.72 -5.24
C TRP A 239 -10.12 -2.29 -4.72
N ALA A 240 -10.95 -3.26 -4.33
CA ALA A 240 -12.28 -3.06 -3.75
C ALA A 240 -12.27 -2.76 -2.23
N ARG A 241 -11.26 -2.05 -1.72
CA ARG A 241 -11.19 -1.69 -0.29
C ARG A 241 -11.29 -0.19 -0.14
N GLY A 242 -12.24 0.26 0.68
CA GLY A 242 -12.48 1.66 0.99
C GLY A 242 -13.03 1.84 2.39
N TRP A 243 -13.15 3.11 2.80
CA TRP A 243 -13.80 3.49 4.04
C TRP A 243 -15.30 3.68 3.78
N ILE A 244 -16.14 3.01 4.55
CA ILE A 244 -17.60 3.11 4.46
C ILE A 244 -18.11 3.66 5.80
N GLY A 245 -19.02 4.63 5.74
CA GLY A 245 -19.64 5.19 6.93
C GLY A 245 -20.36 4.11 7.74
N LYS A 246 -20.34 4.24 9.07
CA LYS A 246 -21.08 3.30 9.93
C LYS A 246 -22.57 3.31 9.56
N GLY A 247 -23.13 2.12 9.36
CA GLY A 247 -24.54 1.95 8.98
C GLY A 247 -24.82 2.12 7.47
N GLN A 248 -23.82 2.47 6.66
CA GLN A 248 -23.96 2.53 5.21
C GLN A 248 -23.64 1.17 4.57
N ARG A 249 -24.28 0.89 3.44
CA ARG A 249 -23.95 -0.29 2.61
C ARG A 249 -22.72 0.01 1.77
N ALA A 250 -21.90 -1.01 1.56
CA ALA A 250 -20.80 -0.93 0.61
C ALA A 250 -21.38 -0.73 -0.82
N PRO A 251 -20.75 0.11 -1.65
CA PRO A 251 -21.14 0.22 -3.05
C PRO A 251 -20.99 -1.14 -3.74
N VAL A 252 -21.99 -1.50 -4.56
CA VAL A 252 -21.96 -2.73 -5.34
C VAL A 252 -20.97 -2.55 -6.48
N ARG A 253 -20.07 -3.53 -6.65
CA ARG A 253 -19.21 -3.62 -7.83
C ARG A 253 -19.74 -4.73 -8.73
N LEU A 254 -19.78 -4.45 -10.03
CA LEU A 254 -20.15 -5.44 -11.02
C LEU A 254 -19.08 -6.54 -11.02
N ARG A 255 -19.52 -7.80 -10.99
CA ARG A 255 -18.67 -8.96 -11.19
C ARG A 255 -19.35 -9.85 -12.21
N ARG A 256 -18.70 -10.03 -13.36
CA ARG A 256 -19.21 -10.89 -14.42
C ARG A 256 -19.16 -12.35 -13.99
N GLN A 257 -20.21 -13.12 -14.31
CA GLN A 257 -20.29 -14.54 -13.97
C GLN A 257 -19.43 -15.44 -14.88
N GLN A 258 -19.24 -15.06 -16.15
CA GLN A 258 -18.43 -15.81 -17.11
C GLN A 258 -17.44 -14.90 -17.85
N GLY A 259 -16.20 -15.38 -18.01
CA GLY A 259 -15.22 -14.87 -18.98
C GLY A 259 -14.83 -13.40 -18.84
N GLY A 260 -14.48 -12.93 -17.62
CA GLY A 260 -14.09 -11.55 -17.26
C GLY A 260 -13.16 -10.85 -18.24
N GLY A 261 -13.76 -10.35 -19.33
CA GLY A 261 -13.08 -9.90 -20.53
C GLY A 261 -12.01 -8.84 -20.25
N GLY A 262 -11.10 -8.69 -21.19
CA GLY A 262 -10.04 -7.71 -21.05
C GLY A 262 -9.21 -7.60 -22.31
N VAL A 263 -8.52 -6.47 -22.42
CA VAL A 263 -7.62 -6.18 -23.52
C VAL A 263 -6.24 -6.66 -23.13
N LEU A 264 -5.55 -7.34 -24.06
CA LEU A 264 -4.14 -7.66 -23.91
C LEU A 264 -3.33 -6.56 -24.61
N VAL A 265 -2.37 -5.99 -23.89
CA VAL A 265 -1.61 -4.83 -24.29
C VAL A 265 -0.14 -5.21 -24.31
N TRP A 266 0.56 -4.93 -25.40
CA TRP A 266 2.01 -5.01 -25.48
C TRP A 266 2.59 -3.60 -25.42
N ALA A 267 3.67 -3.41 -24.68
CA ALA A 267 4.48 -2.19 -24.79
C ALA A 267 5.95 -2.50 -24.53
N GLY A 268 6.78 -1.51 -24.84
CA GLY A 268 8.18 -1.49 -24.44
C GLY A 268 8.57 -0.17 -23.79
N ILE A 269 9.63 -0.16 -22.99
CA ILE A 269 10.28 1.07 -22.53
C ILE A 269 11.77 1.05 -22.83
N ILE A 270 12.30 2.16 -23.30
CA ILE A 270 13.74 2.36 -23.54
C ILE A 270 14.11 3.80 -23.22
N LYS A 271 15.18 3.99 -22.44
CA LYS A 271 15.56 5.30 -21.88
C LYS A 271 14.38 5.95 -21.14
N ASP A 272 13.82 7.01 -21.71
CA ASP A 272 12.68 7.83 -21.29
C ASP A 272 11.47 7.68 -22.22
N GLU A 273 11.54 6.80 -23.23
CA GLU A 273 10.50 6.63 -24.25
C GLU A 273 9.61 5.41 -23.94
N LEU A 274 8.29 5.59 -24.07
CA LEU A 274 7.31 4.52 -24.13
C LEU A 274 7.10 4.09 -25.59
N VAL A 275 7.24 2.80 -25.85
CA VAL A 275 6.98 2.16 -27.14
C VAL A 275 5.62 1.47 -27.10
N GLY A 276 4.70 1.89 -27.96
CA GLY A 276 3.29 1.49 -27.89
C GLY A 276 2.47 2.52 -27.09
N PRO A 277 1.41 2.10 -26.38
CA PRO A 277 0.90 0.73 -26.23
C PRO A 277 0.31 0.19 -27.54
N PHE A 278 0.43 -1.13 -27.76
CA PHE A 278 -0.19 -1.83 -28.88
C PHE A 278 -1.22 -2.83 -28.37
N ARG A 279 -2.43 -2.78 -28.92
CA ARG A 279 -3.51 -3.71 -28.60
C ARG A 279 -3.32 -5.00 -29.38
N VAL A 280 -3.28 -6.12 -28.67
CA VAL A 280 -3.38 -7.45 -29.28
C VAL A 280 -4.85 -7.69 -29.61
N GLU A 281 -5.10 -8.25 -30.79
CA GLU A 281 -6.45 -8.54 -31.27
C GLU A 281 -7.20 -9.49 -30.31
N ASP A 282 -8.48 -9.19 -30.09
CA ASP A 282 -9.30 -9.91 -29.12
C ASP A 282 -9.57 -11.35 -29.60
N GLY A 283 -9.56 -12.31 -28.67
CA GLY A 283 -9.84 -13.72 -28.98
C GLY A 283 -8.67 -14.47 -29.65
N VAL A 284 -7.61 -13.77 -30.07
CA VAL A 284 -6.42 -14.41 -30.63
C VAL A 284 -5.58 -15.03 -29.51
N LYS A 285 -5.30 -16.33 -29.64
CA LYS A 285 -4.31 -16.99 -28.81
C LYS A 285 -2.92 -16.62 -29.32
N LEU A 286 -2.12 -15.93 -28.51
CA LEU A 286 -0.71 -15.67 -28.81
C LEU A 286 0.09 -16.96 -28.78
N ASN A 287 0.32 -17.52 -29.97
CA ASN A 287 1.32 -18.53 -30.23
C ASN A 287 2.54 -17.85 -30.87
N SER A 288 3.58 -18.62 -31.22
CA SER A 288 4.79 -18.06 -31.79
C SER A 288 4.58 -17.32 -33.12
N GLN A 289 3.71 -17.83 -34.00
CA GLN A 289 3.44 -17.23 -35.31
C GLN A 289 2.61 -15.95 -35.17
N SER A 290 1.50 -16.00 -34.42
CA SER A 290 0.66 -14.81 -34.18
C SER A 290 1.41 -13.73 -33.41
N TYR A 291 2.33 -14.11 -32.50
CA TYR A 291 3.23 -13.15 -31.84
C TYR A 291 4.18 -12.46 -32.82
N CYS A 292 4.84 -13.20 -33.72
CA CYS A 292 5.74 -12.61 -34.70
C CYS A 292 5.00 -11.70 -35.69
N GLN A 293 3.82 -12.13 -36.14
CA GLN A 293 2.97 -11.31 -37.02
C GLN A 293 2.51 -10.04 -36.30
N PHE A 294 2.07 -10.16 -35.05
CA PHE A 294 1.71 -9.01 -34.22
C PHE A 294 2.88 -8.02 -34.09
N LEU A 295 4.09 -8.49 -33.78
CA LEU A 295 5.26 -7.62 -33.70
C LEU A 295 5.58 -6.96 -35.04
N GLU A 296 5.42 -7.67 -36.16
CA GLU A 296 5.63 -7.12 -37.50
C GLU A 296 4.70 -5.93 -37.76
N ASP A 297 3.41 -6.13 -37.54
CA ASP A 297 2.35 -5.16 -37.87
C ASP A 297 2.30 -3.97 -36.91
N THR A 298 2.80 -4.17 -35.69
CA THR A 298 2.83 -3.15 -34.63
C THR A 298 4.24 -2.62 -34.43
N PHE A 299 5.01 -3.19 -33.50
CA PHE A 299 6.33 -2.73 -33.08
C PHE A 299 7.27 -2.43 -34.25
N PHE A 300 7.43 -3.36 -35.19
CA PHE A 300 8.38 -3.19 -36.29
C PHE A 300 7.93 -2.12 -37.28
N LYS A 301 6.69 -2.21 -37.76
CA LYS A 301 6.12 -1.29 -38.75
C LYS A 301 5.95 0.13 -38.19
N GLN A 302 5.44 0.27 -36.98
CA GLN A 302 5.03 1.55 -36.42
C GLN A 302 6.18 2.31 -35.73
N TRP A 303 7.16 1.59 -35.17
CA TRP A 303 8.20 2.19 -34.34
C TRP A 303 9.63 1.84 -34.80
N TYR A 304 10.00 0.56 -34.88
CA TYR A 304 11.40 0.15 -35.07
C TYR A 304 11.96 0.57 -36.44
N ARG A 305 11.20 0.41 -37.53
CA ARG A 305 11.65 0.77 -38.89
C ARG A 305 12.04 2.24 -39.03
N LYS A 306 11.39 3.12 -38.27
CA LYS A 306 11.63 4.57 -38.28
C LYS A 306 12.92 4.99 -37.57
N LYS A 307 13.54 4.11 -36.78
CA LYS A 307 14.77 4.42 -36.03
C LYS A 307 16.01 4.35 -36.92
N SER A 308 17.05 5.10 -36.54
CA SER A 308 18.31 5.18 -37.28
C SER A 308 19.06 3.83 -37.28
N ALA A 309 19.94 3.63 -38.26
CA ALA A 309 20.77 2.42 -38.35
C ALA A 309 21.66 2.25 -37.10
N SER A 310 22.21 3.34 -36.58
CA SER A 310 23.01 3.32 -35.34
C SER A 310 22.19 2.89 -34.12
N PHE A 311 20.95 3.35 -34.01
CA PHE A 311 20.04 2.90 -32.95
C PHE A 311 19.77 1.40 -33.06
N LYS A 312 19.37 0.92 -34.25
CA LYS A 312 19.07 -0.49 -34.50
C LYS A 312 20.26 -1.42 -34.21
N LYS A 313 21.48 -0.98 -34.53
CA LYS A 313 22.71 -1.74 -34.27
C LYS A 313 23.00 -1.93 -32.77
N ASN A 314 22.67 -0.93 -31.95
CA ASN A 314 23.05 -0.88 -30.54
C ASN A 314 21.92 -1.29 -29.58
N MET A 315 20.67 -1.32 -30.05
CA MET A 315 19.52 -1.67 -29.22
C MET A 315 19.57 -3.15 -28.80
N ILE A 316 19.35 -3.41 -27.52
CA ILE A 316 19.19 -4.75 -26.95
C ILE A 316 17.71 -4.99 -26.72
N PHE A 317 17.13 -5.97 -27.39
CA PHE A 317 15.75 -6.38 -27.21
C PHE A 317 15.61 -7.32 -26.01
N MET A 318 14.76 -6.98 -25.05
CA MET A 318 14.43 -7.84 -23.91
C MET A 318 12.98 -8.32 -24.05
N GLN A 319 12.78 -9.63 -24.07
CA GLN A 319 11.49 -10.31 -23.90
C GLN A 319 11.64 -11.44 -22.89
N ASP A 320 10.53 -11.84 -22.26
CA ASP A 320 10.55 -12.95 -21.30
C ASP A 320 10.65 -14.33 -21.99
N ASN A 321 10.67 -15.40 -21.19
CA ASN A 321 10.76 -16.77 -21.70
C ASN A 321 9.38 -17.44 -21.84
N ALA A 322 8.31 -16.70 -22.15
CA ALA A 322 7.04 -17.31 -22.50
C ALA A 322 7.22 -18.30 -23.67
N PRO A 323 6.44 -19.40 -23.74
CA PRO A 323 6.63 -20.41 -24.77
C PRO A 323 6.58 -19.87 -26.21
N SER A 324 5.75 -18.85 -26.47
CA SER A 324 5.68 -18.14 -27.75
C SER A 324 7.00 -17.42 -28.07
N HIS A 325 7.63 -16.78 -27.08
CA HIS A 325 8.83 -15.96 -27.24
C HIS A 325 10.08 -16.81 -27.40
N ALA A 326 10.20 -17.88 -26.60
CA ALA A 326 11.34 -18.80 -26.59
C ALA A 326 11.29 -19.88 -27.68
N SER A 327 10.26 -19.90 -28.52
CA SER A 327 10.14 -20.88 -29.60
C SER A 327 11.23 -20.69 -30.67
N LYS A 328 11.65 -21.79 -31.31
CA LYS A 328 12.59 -21.76 -32.44
C LYS A 328 12.12 -20.83 -33.56
N TYR A 329 10.80 -20.79 -33.79
CA TYR A 329 10.19 -19.93 -34.80
C TYR A 329 10.43 -18.45 -34.48
N SER A 330 10.11 -18.01 -33.26
CA SER A 330 10.23 -16.62 -32.85
C SER A 330 11.68 -16.16 -32.80
N THR A 331 12.60 -17.00 -32.30
CA THR A 331 14.03 -16.68 -32.27
C THR A 331 14.62 -16.56 -33.68
N ALA A 332 14.24 -17.45 -34.60
CA ALA A 332 14.69 -17.38 -36.00
C ALA A 332 14.09 -16.18 -36.73
N TRP A 333 12.83 -15.83 -36.43
CA TRP A 333 12.18 -14.65 -36.98
C TRP A 333 12.85 -13.35 -36.50
N LEU A 334 13.12 -13.20 -35.20
CA LEU A 334 13.86 -12.05 -34.66
C LEU A 334 15.26 -11.93 -35.28
N ALA A 335 15.95 -13.05 -35.47
CA ALA A 335 17.26 -13.06 -36.11
C ALA A 335 17.22 -12.53 -37.55
N ARG A 336 16.18 -12.87 -38.33
CA ARG A 336 15.94 -12.31 -39.68
C ARG A 336 15.63 -10.81 -39.66
N LYS A 337 15.14 -10.28 -38.53
CA LYS A 337 14.95 -8.83 -38.31
C LYS A 337 16.20 -8.12 -37.79
N GLY A 338 17.33 -8.82 -37.68
CA GLY A 338 18.59 -8.28 -37.17
C GLY A 338 18.70 -8.26 -35.63
N ILE A 339 17.71 -8.82 -34.93
CA ILE A 339 17.70 -8.98 -33.47
C ILE A 339 18.15 -10.41 -33.17
N LYS A 340 19.47 -10.59 -33.04
CA LYS A 340 20.09 -11.88 -32.73
C LYS A 340 21.14 -11.71 -31.64
N GLU A 341 21.80 -12.81 -31.28
CA GLU A 341 22.91 -12.91 -30.33
C GLU A 341 23.72 -11.60 -30.19
N GLY A 342 23.86 -11.12 -28.95
CA GLY A 342 24.41 -9.80 -28.62
C GLY A 342 23.33 -8.71 -28.44
N ASN A 343 22.31 -8.70 -29.30
CA ASN A 343 21.20 -7.73 -29.27
C ASN A 343 19.86 -8.33 -28.84
N LEU A 344 19.82 -9.63 -28.49
CA LEU A 344 18.70 -10.29 -27.81
C LEU A 344 19.14 -10.68 -26.39
N MET A 345 18.48 -10.11 -25.37
CA MET A 345 18.83 -10.37 -23.98
C MET A 345 18.35 -11.76 -23.54
N THR A 346 19.24 -12.56 -22.94
CA THR A 346 18.85 -13.79 -22.26
C THR A 346 18.12 -13.43 -20.97
N TRP A 347 16.92 -13.97 -20.72
CA TRP A 347 16.12 -13.65 -19.52
C TRP A 347 16.16 -14.77 -18.47
N PRO A 348 16.30 -14.48 -17.16
CA PRO A 348 16.28 -15.51 -16.13
C PRO A 348 14.84 -15.95 -15.80
N PRO A 349 14.62 -17.23 -15.44
CA PRO A 349 13.27 -17.75 -15.19
C PRO A 349 12.59 -17.07 -14.00
N CYS A 350 11.26 -16.96 -14.03
CA CYS A 350 10.42 -16.46 -12.94
C CYS A 350 10.85 -15.09 -12.39
N SER A 351 11.23 -14.15 -13.28
CA SER A 351 11.87 -12.88 -12.89
C SER A 351 11.12 -11.59 -13.25
N PRO A 352 9.79 -11.48 -12.99
CA PRO A 352 9.05 -10.24 -13.26
C PRO A 352 9.56 -9.06 -12.42
N ASP A 353 10.15 -9.32 -11.24
CA ASP A 353 10.74 -8.29 -10.39
C ASP A 353 11.95 -7.58 -11.01
N LEU A 354 12.57 -8.19 -12.03
CA LEU A 354 13.70 -7.62 -12.77
C LEU A 354 13.27 -6.81 -13.99
N ASN A 355 12.04 -6.97 -14.47
CA ASN A 355 11.54 -6.21 -15.61
C ASN A 355 11.00 -4.84 -15.12
N PRO A 356 11.59 -3.70 -15.52
CA PRO A 356 11.13 -2.38 -15.08
C PRO A 356 9.73 -2.03 -15.60
N ILE A 357 9.30 -2.60 -16.74
CA ILE A 357 7.97 -2.33 -17.30
C ILE A 357 6.84 -2.85 -16.40
N GLU A 358 7.09 -3.85 -15.54
CA GLU A 358 6.13 -4.34 -14.55
C GLU A 358 5.74 -3.25 -13.53
N ASN A 359 6.66 -2.32 -13.26
CA ASN A 359 6.35 -1.15 -12.45
C ASN A 359 5.55 -0.11 -13.23
N LEU A 360 5.85 0.08 -14.51
CA LEU A 360 5.04 0.93 -15.39
C LEU A 360 3.59 0.40 -15.48
N TRP A 361 3.41 -0.92 -15.62
CA TRP A 361 2.10 -1.56 -15.58
C TRP A 361 1.33 -1.27 -14.30
N SER A 362 2.01 -1.23 -13.15
CA SER A 362 1.37 -0.82 -11.91
C SER A 362 0.91 0.65 -11.95
N ILE A 363 1.69 1.56 -12.54
CA ILE A 363 1.35 2.99 -12.66
C ILE A 363 0.15 3.15 -13.59
N ILE A 364 0.19 2.52 -14.76
CA ILE A 364 -0.89 2.57 -15.76
C ILE A 364 -2.19 1.97 -15.17
N LYS A 365 -2.13 0.83 -14.48
CA LYS A 365 -3.31 0.25 -13.80
C LYS A 365 -3.86 1.17 -12.70
N CYS A 366 -3.00 1.93 -11.99
CA CYS A 366 -3.44 2.94 -11.02
C CYS A 366 -4.33 3.99 -11.65
N GLU A 367 -3.97 4.45 -12.84
CA GLU A 367 -4.73 5.48 -13.53
C GLU A 367 -6.02 4.91 -14.16
N ILE A 368 -5.93 3.76 -14.83
CA ILE A 368 -7.10 3.09 -15.45
C ILE A 368 -8.20 2.84 -14.41
N TYR A 369 -7.86 2.27 -13.25
CA TYR A 369 -8.84 1.89 -12.22
C TYR A 369 -8.95 2.90 -11.08
N LYS A 370 -8.48 4.13 -11.30
CA LYS A 370 -8.61 5.24 -10.34
C LYS A 370 -10.07 5.37 -9.91
N GLU A 371 -10.29 5.63 -8.63
CA GLU A 371 -11.63 5.75 -8.01
C GLU A 371 -12.52 4.49 -8.14
N GLY A 372 -11.93 3.33 -8.45
CA GLY A 372 -12.66 2.08 -8.54
C GLY A 372 -13.47 1.91 -9.82
N LYS A 373 -13.12 2.66 -10.89
CA LYS A 373 -13.71 2.54 -12.22
C LYS A 373 -13.81 1.09 -12.71
N GLN A 374 -14.91 0.80 -13.39
CA GLN A 374 -15.15 -0.46 -14.10
C GLN A 374 -15.62 -0.11 -15.51
N TYR A 375 -15.37 -1.02 -16.44
CA TYR A 375 -15.65 -0.80 -17.84
C TYR A 375 -16.67 -1.81 -18.34
N THR A 376 -17.48 -1.41 -19.30
CA THR A 376 -18.54 -2.25 -19.89
C THR A 376 -18.14 -2.84 -21.24
N SER A 377 -17.23 -2.19 -21.98
CA SER A 377 -16.76 -2.62 -23.31
C SER A 377 -15.24 -2.66 -23.42
N LEU A 378 -14.71 -3.52 -24.32
CA LEU A 378 -13.26 -3.61 -24.57
C LEU A 378 -12.69 -2.31 -25.14
N ASN A 379 -13.46 -1.59 -25.97
CA ASN A 379 -13.05 -0.29 -26.52
C ASN A 379 -12.90 0.76 -25.44
N SER A 380 -13.83 0.86 -24.47
CA SER A 380 -13.70 1.81 -23.36
C SER A 380 -12.47 1.53 -22.47
N VAL A 381 -12.12 0.24 -22.29
CA VAL A 381 -10.87 -0.13 -21.62
C VAL A 381 -9.66 0.30 -22.44
N TRP A 382 -9.69 0.06 -23.75
CA TRP A 382 -8.59 0.43 -24.63
C TRP A 382 -8.36 1.94 -24.66
N GLU A 383 -9.42 2.75 -24.74
CA GLU A 383 -9.34 4.21 -24.65
C GLU A 383 -8.70 4.65 -23.32
N ALA A 384 -9.08 4.01 -22.21
CA ALA A 384 -8.48 4.29 -20.91
C ALA A 384 -7.00 3.88 -20.84
N VAL A 385 -6.61 2.77 -21.47
CA VAL A 385 -5.20 2.37 -21.60
C VAL A 385 -4.41 3.43 -22.37
N VAL A 386 -4.92 3.87 -23.51
CA VAL A 386 -4.27 4.90 -24.35
C VAL A 386 -4.16 6.22 -23.58
N ALA A 387 -5.22 6.64 -22.89
CA ALA A 387 -5.22 7.86 -22.07
C ALA A 387 -4.21 7.76 -20.91
N ALA A 388 -4.20 6.64 -20.18
CA ALA A 388 -3.26 6.40 -19.09
C ALA A 388 -1.81 6.37 -19.58
N ALA A 389 -1.55 5.75 -20.73
CA ALA A 389 -0.21 5.69 -21.34
C ALA A 389 0.30 7.08 -21.78
N ARG A 390 -0.58 7.93 -22.32
CA ARG A 390 -0.23 9.33 -22.68
C ARG A 390 0.15 10.19 -21.47
N ASN A 391 -0.35 9.85 -20.29
CA ASN A 391 -0.05 10.55 -19.05
C ASN A 391 1.25 10.06 -18.38
N VAL A 392 1.91 9.04 -18.93
CA VAL A 392 3.19 8.57 -18.41
C VAL A 392 4.27 9.56 -18.84
N ASP A 393 4.92 10.18 -17.86
CA ASP A 393 6.03 11.10 -18.10
C ASP A 393 7.33 10.32 -18.38
N GLY A 394 8.15 10.85 -19.30
CA GLY A 394 9.45 10.27 -19.66
C GLY A 394 10.41 10.17 -18.48
N GLU A 395 10.34 11.10 -17.52
CA GLU A 395 11.14 11.05 -16.29
C GLU A 395 10.74 9.86 -15.39
N GLN A 396 9.46 9.47 -15.38
CA GLN A 396 9.02 8.26 -14.68
C GLN A 396 9.61 7.02 -15.34
N ILE A 397 9.63 6.97 -16.68
CA ILE A 397 10.20 5.85 -17.44
C ILE A 397 11.72 5.77 -17.20
N LYS A 398 12.40 6.90 -17.26
CA LYS A 398 13.83 7.01 -16.99
C LYS A 398 14.20 6.51 -15.60
N THR A 399 13.44 6.91 -14.57
CA THR A 399 13.62 6.41 -13.21
C THR A 399 13.50 4.87 -13.13
N LEU A 400 12.60 4.28 -13.92
CA LEU A 400 12.43 2.82 -13.97
C LEU A 400 13.60 2.14 -14.68
N THR A 401 14.05 2.66 -15.82
CA THR A 401 15.17 2.08 -16.59
C THR A 401 16.51 2.25 -15.89
N GLU A 402 16.75 3.37 -15.21
CA GLU A 402 17.95 3.62 -14.39
C GLU A 402 17.96 2.81 -13.08
N SER A 403 16.83 2.23 -12.67
CA SER A 403 16.78 1.39 -11.45
C SER A 403 17.53 0.05 -11.59
N MET A 404 17.92 -0.33 -12.81
CA MET A 404 18.39 -1.68 -13.13
C MET A 404 19.65 -2.09 -12.38
N ASP A 405 20.65 -1.21 -12.24
CA ASP A 405 21.87 -1.52 -11.47
C ASP A 405 21.54 -1.89 -10.02
N GLY A 406 20.64 -1.12 -9.40
CA GLY A 406 20.14 -1.40 -8.05
C GLY A 406 19.38 -2.72 -7.95
N ARG A 407 18.66 -3.12 -9.01
CA ARG A 407 17.98 -4.42 -9.08
C ARG A 407 18.97 -5.57 -9.13
N LEU A 408 19.99 -5.48 -10.00
CA LEU A 408 21.02 -6.50 -10.14
C LEU A 408 21.79 -6.68 -8.82
N LEU A 409 22.22 -5.59 -8.19
CA LEU A 409 22.88 -5.64 -6.87
C LEU A 409 21.98 -6.30 -5.81
N SER A 410 20.68 -6.01 -5.84
CA SER A 410 19.71 -6.62 -4.93
C SER A 410 19.55 -8.13 -5.16
N VAL A 411 19.62 -8.60 -6.41
CA VAL A 411 19.58 -10.04 -6.73
C VAL A 411 20.81 -10.74 -6.15
N LEU A 412 21.99 -10.16 -6.35
CA LEU A 412 23.26 -10.71 -5.85
C LEU A 412 23.28 -10.74 -4.31
N ALA A 413 22.89 -9.64 -3.67
CA ALA A 413 22.78 -9.57 -2.21
C ALA A 413 21.81 -10.61 -1.62
N LYS A 414 20.77 -10.97 -2.37
CA LYS A 414 19.78 -11.98 -1.98
C LYS A 414 20.08 -13.38 -2.49
N LYS A 415 21.28 -13.63 -3.03
CA LYS A 415 21.71 -14.92 -3.57
C LYS A 415 20.68 -15.48 -4.57
N GLY A 416 20.24 -14.64 -5.50
CA GLY A 416 19.27 -15.00 -6.54
C GLY A 416 17.80 -14.94 -6.12
N GLY A 417 17.51 -14.56 -4.87
CA GLY A 417 16.14 -14.39 -4.39
C GLY A 417 15.39 -13.21 -5.03
N TYR A 418 14.10 -13.13 -4.74
CA TYR A 418 13.25 -12.03 -5.18
C TYR A 418 13.69 -10.69 -4.60
N ILE A 419 13.83 -9.67 -5.45
CA ILE A 419 14.03 -8.29 -5.04
C ILE A 419 12.65 -7.71 -4.69
N GLY A 420 12.51 -7.09 -3.52
CA GLY A 420 11.19 -6.64 -3.07
C GLY A 420 10.70 -5.48 -3.94
N HIS A 421 9.42 -5.12 -3.86
CA HIS A 421 8.84 -3.95 -4.56
C HIS A 421 9.34 -2.58 -4.01
N GLY A 422 10.53 -2.52 -3.42
CA GLY A 422 11.09 -1.32 -2.78
C GLY A 422 11.26 -0.13 -3.73
N PHE A 423 11.43 -0.37 -5.03
CA PHE A 423 11.58 0.68 -6.04
C PHE A 423 10.25 1.40 -6.37
N LEU A 424 9.09 0.74 -6.18
CA LEU A 424 7.78 1.40 -6.37
C LEU A 424 7.51 2.46 -5.28
N PHE A 425 8.15 2.33 -4.11
CA PHE A 425 7.89 3.18 -2.95
C PHE A 425 8.42 4.61 -3.11
N VAL A 426 9.41 4.82 -4.00
CA VAL A 426 9.97 6.15 -4.29
C VAL A 426 9.08 6.92 -5.26
N LEU A 427 8.53 6.25 -6.29
CA LEU A 427 7.58 6.84 -7.24
C LEU A 427 6.24 7.21 -6.57
N PHE A 428 5.74 6.41 -5.64
CA PHE A 428 4.50 6.71 -4.91
C PHE A 428 4.57 7.94 -3.99
N LEU A 429 5.78 8.41 -3.61
CA LEU A 429 5.94 9.63 -2.84
C LEU A 429 5.77 10.90 -3.69
N ASN A 430 6.06 10.85 -5.00
CA ASN A 430 5.89 12.01 -5.88
C ASN A 430 4.42 12.24 -6.30
N VAL A 431 3.60 11.20 -6.42
CA VAL A 431 2.17 11.36 -6.78
C VAL A 431 1.32 11.82 -5.59
N ARG A 432 1.79 11.65 -4.34
CA ARG A 432 1.08 12.11 -3.15
C ARG A 432 1.16 13.62 -2.90
N ASN A 433 1.99 14.36 -3.63
CA ASN A 433 2.14 15.81 -3.48
C ASN A 433 1.21 16.64 -4.39
N VAL A 434 0.30 16.01 -5.14
CA VAL A 434 -0.72 16.72 -5.94
C VAL A 434 -2.09 16.76 -5.24
N TYR A 435 -2.22 16.14 -4.07
CA TYR A 435 -3.45 16.16 -3.28
C TYR A 435 -3.14 16.37 -1.79
N LEU A 436 -2.67 17.57 -1.46
CA LEU A 436 -2.85 18.20 -0.15
C LEU A 436 -3.30 19.64 -0.34
#